data_AF-A0A7N9ATP6-F1
#
_entry.id   AF-A0A7N9ATP6-F1
#
_cell.length_a   1.000
_cell.length_b   1.000
_cell.length_c   1.000
_cell.angle_alpha   90.00
_cell.angle_beta   90.00
_cell.angle_gamma   90.00
#
_symmetry.space_group_name_H-M   'P 1'
#
loop_
_entity.id
_entity.type
_entity.pdbx_description
1 polymer ?
#
loop_
_entity_poly.entity_id
_entity_poly.type
_entity_poly.pdbx_seq_one_letter_code
_entity_poly.pdbx_strand_id
1 'polypeptide(L)'
;MASHRPPSSMGRPVSRSGSAVHGLGRPPTAARPPATAIRVTTGMVPGTSGHPGMRSGIPIGTPGVLLAQIKVTDRPVTQQGLSGMKTGMKGPQRQILDKSYYLGLLRSKINELSTETSKLHKEIDNYNQENSVYLSYEKRAEGLAAEIKDLQGQLADYNMVNKEAIRAIEEEIRRQKQVADEVVQSMPAAKQEKYFNMATANEELLQELAHSQIKQEVVRLHETLSALEAKRDIMEAEHKSLGSPQEEREKLFKQVSSINSFLESFEESRTQEQEKMTQSQEDIISLLEHCSRNMLRLRQVDTVTASELRNMQEVLVSKETEMVQSESTARGLATESQRLQHDLDKVQQLEGKITGELNTLKERVSTMESELHTYRDLDTLRKTAEEKKKRLQGDQVTLTQCRDSFRQLLEEMNQKYEALKTKLQENETHAQLANLERKWQHLEQNNFLMKEFIASKSQESDYASVAKNVFQQVAESNKNLIDSQQNNRS
;
A
#
# COMPACT_ATOMS: atom_id res chain seq x y z
N MET A 1 25.37 -82.46 -36.23
CA MET A 1 23.98 -82.38 -36.72
C MET A 1 23.30 -81.29 -35.93
N ALA A 2 22.95 -80.17 -36.57
CA ALA A 2 21.66 -79.96 -37.24
C ALA A 2 20.52 -79.86 -36.21
N SER A 3 20.04 -78.70 -35.70
CA SER A 3 19.76 -77.35 -36.24
C SER A 3 18.27 -77.12 -36.47
N HIS A 4 17.62 -76.29 -35.64
CA HIS A 4 16.43 -75.53 -36.05
C HIS A 4 16.46 -74.12 -35.42
N ARG A 5 16.37 -73.11 -36.31
CA ARG A 5 16.00 -71.70 -36.07
C ARG A 5 14.46 -71.57 -36.24
N PRO A 6 13.77 -70.40 -36.09
CA PRO A 6 14.22 -68.99 -36.16
C PRO A 6 13.52 -68.09 -35.10
N PRO A 7 13.18 -66.79 -35.32
CA PRO A 7 13.91 -65.68 -35.96
C PRO A 7 14.16 -64.47 -35.01
N SER A 8 14.92 -63.48 -35.51
CA SER A 8 15.06 -62.14 -34.92
C SER A 8 13.90 -61.20 -35.31
N SER A 9 13.60 -60.18 -34.49
CA SER A 9 13.63 -58.76 -34.90
C SER A 9 13.15 -57.81 -33.78
N MET A 10 13.84 -56.68 -33.61
CA MET A 10 13.39 -55.55 -32.78
C MET A 10 13.80 -54.25 -33.48
N GLY A 11 12.92 -53.73 -34.34
CA GLY A 11 13.20 -52.62 -35.25
C GLY A 11 12.55 -51.29 -34.84
N ARG A 12 13.34 -50.21 -34.96
CA ARG A 12 12.98 -48.77 -34.98
C ARG A 12 11.82 -48.42 -35.95
N PRO A 13 11.24 -47.19 -35.97
CA PRO A 13 11.62 -45.91 -35.31
C PRO A 13 10.52 -45.43 -34.29
N VAL A 14 10.19 -44.17 -33.94
CA VAL A 14 10.43 -42.79 -34.42
C VAL A 14 10.48 -41.78 -33.24
N SER A 15 11.10 -40.61 -33.44
CA SER A 15 11.20 -39.44 -32.54
C SER A 15 9.90 -38.62 -32.36
N ARG A 16 9.82 -37.78 -31.32
CA ARG A 16 9.70 -36.29 -31.41
C ARG A 16 9.63 -35.59 -30.03
N SER A 17 10.35 -34.46 -29.90
CA SER A 17 10.30 -33.42 -28.85
C SER A 17 10.51 -33.82 -27.36
N GLY A 18 11.20 -33.03 -26.52
CA GLY A 18 11.92 -31.78 -26.78
C GLY A 18 11.60 -30.64 -25.81
N SER A 19 11.98 -30.79 -24.53
CA SER A 19 11.89 -29.72 -23.53
C SER A 19 13.26 -29.48 -22.92
N ALA A 20 13.86 -28.33 -23.21
CA ALA A 20 15.17 -27.94 -22.65
C ALA A 20 14.97 -27.25 -21.30
N VAL A 21 15.69 -27.71 -20.27
CA VAL A 21 15.76 -27.05 -18.97
C VAL A 21 17.02 -26.20 -18.92
N HIS A 22 16.85 -24.89 -19.07
CA HIS A 22 17.78 -23.93 -18.46
C HIS A 22 17.44 -23.82 -16.96
N GLY A 23 18.38 -23.60 -16.03
CA GLY A 23 19.81 -23.33 -16.24
C GLY A 23 20.30 -22.22 -15.31
N LEU A 24 19.99 -22.30 -14.01
CA LEU A 24 20.36 -21.28 -13.03
C LEU A 24 21.81 -21.43 -12.60
N GLY A 25 22.63 -20.44 -12.97
CA GLY A 25 24.05 -20.37 -12.61
C GLY A 25 24.28 -19.92 -11.16
N ARG A 26 25.39 -20.38 -10.58
CA ARG A 26 25.87 -20.03 -9.23
C ARG A 26 26.85 -18.84 -9.30
N PRO A 27 26.76 -17.83 -8.43
CA PRO A 27 27.71 -16.71 -8.42
C PRO A 27 29.09 -17.12 -7.86
N PRO A 28 30.21 -16.55 -8.35
CA PRO A 28 31.54 -16.76 -7.80
C PRO A 28 31.80 -15.90 -6.55
N THR A 29 32.70 -16.35 -5.68
CA THR A 29 33.13 -15.62 -4.48
C THR A 29 34.59 -15.19 -4.60
N ALA A 30 34.89 -13.93 -4.33
CA ALA A 30 36.24 -13.40 -4.14
C ALA A 30 36.24 -12.44 -2.93
N ALA A 31 37.29 -12.49 -2.10
CA ALA A 31 37.27 -11.87 -0.78
C ALA A 31 38.32 -10.77 -0.61
N ARG A 32 37.98 -9.72 0.16
CA ARG A 32 38.92 -8.79 0.79
C ARG A 32 38.30 -8.23 2.09
N PRO A 33 39.02 -8.11 3.21
CA PRO A 33 38.41 -7.88 4.53
C PRO A 33 38.27 -6.39 4.91
N PRO A 34 37.32 -6.04 5.80
CA PRO A 34 37.29 -4.76 6.53
C PRO A 34 38.17 -4.79 7.81
N ALA A 35 38.44 -3.62 8.38
CA ALA A 35 39.25 -3.43 9.59
C ALA A 35 38.43 -3.37 10.90
N THR A 36 39.12 -3.25 12.04
CA THR A 36 38.60 -3.44 13.40
C THR A 36 38.18 -2.15 14.14
N ALA A 37 37.25 -2.33 15.11
CA ALA A 37 36.83 -1.37 16.15
C ALA A 37 36.02 -0.14 15.64
N ILE A 38 35.26 0.63 16.45
CA ILE A 38 35.31 0.94 17.90
C ILE A 38 33.90 0.95 18.57
N ARG A 39 33.90 0.70 19.90
CA ARG A 39 32.88 0.88 20.97
C ARG A 39 31.44 1.39 20.69
N VAL A 40 30.52 0.79 21.45
CA VAL A 40 29.23 1.37 21.89
C VAL A 40 29.42 2.20 23.18
N THR A 41 28.65 3.28 23.37
CA THR A 41 28.48 3.99 24.65
C THR A 41 27.04 4.50 24.84
N THR A 42 26.56 4.54 26.09
CA THR A 42 25.19 4.95 26.48
C THR A 42 25.22 6.28 27.26
N GLY A 43 24.23 7.17 27.10
CA GLY A 43 24.19 8.46 27.82
C GLY A 43 22.94 9.32 27.58
N MET A 44 22.66 10.26 28.50
CA MET A 44 21.39 11.02 28.65
C MET A 44 21.62 12.22 29.62
N VAL A 45 20.78 13.26 29.81
CA VAL A 45 19.38 13.49 29.38
C VAL A 45 19.21 14.73 28.43
N PRO A 46 18.96 16.03 28.80
CA PRO A 46 18.42 17.02 27.84
C PRO A 46 19.22 18.34 27.68
N GLY A 47 18.71 19.28 26.87
CA GLY A 47 19.19 20.67 26.79
C GLY A 47 18.31 21.56 25.88
N THR A 48 17.62 22.52 26.49
CA THR A 48 16.56 23.40 25.94
C THR A 48 16.89 24.35 24.76
N SER A 49 15.84 24.62 23.95
CA SER A 49 15.48 25.92 23.31
C SER A 49 16.37 26.59 22.22
N GLY A 50 15.75 26.95 21.09
CA GLY A 50 16.27 27.93 20.11
C GLY A 50 15.50 27.90 18.77
N HIS A 51 14.95 29.04 18.32
CA HIS A 51 14.22 29.15 17.04
C HIS A 51 15.15 29.44 15.83
N PRO A 52 14.71 29.19 14.58
CA PRO A 52 15.60 29.11 13.42
C PRO A 52 15.96 30.48 12.80
N GLY A 53 17.16 30.56 12.20
CA GLY A 53 17.68 31.75 11.52
C GLY A 53 18.62 31.41 10.35
N MET A 54 18.54 32.20 9.29
CA MET A 54 19.22 31.98 8.00
C MET A 54 20.75 32.19 8.03
N ARG A 55 21.41 31.59 7.02
CA ARG A 55 22.54 32.14 6.22
C ARG A 55 24.00 31.81 6.61
N SER A 56 24.60 31.07 5.69
CA SER A 56 25.99 30.58 5.56
C SER A 56 27.14 31.60 5.73
N GLY A 57 28.30 31.08 6.18
CA GLY A 57 29.64 31.60 5.87
C GLY A 57 30.49 30.47 5.23
N ILE A 58 30.78 30.50 3.93
CA ILE A 58 31.91 31.19 3.24
C ILE A 58 33.21 30.35 3.21
N PRO A 59 33.66 29.86 2.04
CA PRO A 59 35.05 29.46 1.78
C PRO A 59 35.91 30.68 1.39
N ILE A 60 37.23 30.58 1.57
CA ILE A 60 38.20 31.66 1.29
C ILE A 60 38.75 31.54 -0.15
N GLY A 61 38.81 32.66 -0.90
CA GLY A 61 39.28 32.64 -2.30
C GLY A 61 39.20 33.99 -3.06
N THR A 62 39.83 35.05 -2.52
CA THR A 62 40.11 36.33 -3.22
C THR A 62 41.24 36.19 -4.29
N PRO A 63 41.48 37.15 -5.23
CA PRO A 63 41.16 38.60 -5.18
C PRO A 63 40.58 39.25 -6.47
N GLY A 64 40.12 40.51 -6.37
CA GLY A 64 39.51 41.23 -7.50
C GLY A 64 39.19 42.73 -7.34
N VAL A 65 40.16 43.55 -6.90
CA VAL A 65 40.19 45.04 -7.03
C VAL A 65 39.21 45.85 -6.12
N LEU A 66 39.61 47.11 -5.84
CA LEU A 66 38.98 48.10 -4.94
C LEU A 66 38.42 49.30 -5.77
N LEU A 67 37.77 50.37 -5.28
CA LEU A 67 37.48 50.91 -3.94
C LEU A 67 36.28 51.89 -4.03
N ALA A 68 35.81 52.38 -2.87
CA ALA A 68 35.15 53.68 -2.64
C ALA A 68 33.75 53.96 -3.23
N GLN A 69 32.78 54.13 -2.33
CA GLN A 69 31.59 54.94 -2.58
C GLN A 69 31.98 56.43 -2.57
N ILE A 70 31.70 57.16 -3.64
CA ILE A 70 31.89 58.62 -3.71
C ILE A 70 30.52 59.28 -3.83
N LYS A 71 30.15 60.06 -2.81
CA LYS A 71 28.92 60.87 -2.75
C LYS A 71 29.27 62.33 -3.04
N VAL A 72 28.82 62.86 -4.17
CA VAL A 72 28.92 64.29 -4.50
C VAL A 72 27.55 64.80 -4.90
N THR A 73 27.01 65.70 -4.08
CA THR A 73 25.89 66.58 -4.43
C THR A 73 26.42 67.86 -5.07
N ASP A 74 25.69 68.39 -6.05
CA ASP A 74 25.77 69.74 -6.63
C ASP A 74 27.13 70.24 -7.16
N ARG A 75 27.30 70.15 -8.49
CA ARG A 75 27.97 71.20 -9.28
C ARG A 75 27.23 71.48 -10.60
N PRO A 76 27.20 72.73 -11.12
CA PRO A 76 26.31 73.13 -12.21
C PRO A 76 27.00 73.55 -13.52
N VAL A 77 26.30 73.37 -14.67
CA VAL A 77 26.47 74.10 -15.97
C VAL A 77 27.84 73.88 -16.69
N THR A 78 27.93 73.50 -17.98
CA THR A 78 27.50 74.18 -19.23
C THR A 78 26.83 73.20 -20.22
N GLN A 79 25.79 73.55 -20.99
CA GLN A 79 25.58 74.64 -21.99
C GLN A 79 26.12 74.32 -23.40
N GLN A 80 25.51 73.36 -24.10
CA GLN A 80 24.97 73.46 -25.48
C GLN A 80 24.40 72.10 -25.92
N GLY A 81 23.28 72.09 -26.65
CA GLY A 81 22.61 70.85 -27.10
C GLY A 81 21.08 70.92 -26.98
N LEU A 82 20.43 71.25 -28.11
CA LEU A 82 18.98 71.37 -28.37
C LEU A 82 18.02 70.66 -27.38
N SER A 83 17.05 71.42 -26.86
CA SER A 83 16.02 70.96 -25.92
C SER A 83 15.08 69.90 -26.51
N GLY A 84 15.38 68.62 -26.26
CA GLY A 84 14.45 67.51 -26.52
C GLY A 84 13.22 67.56 -25.61
N MET A 85 12.04 67.64 -26.23
CA MET A 85 10.69 67.61 -25.64
C MET A 85 10.54 66.58 -24.50
N LYS A 86 10.33 67.05 -23.26
CA LYS A 86 10.06 66.18 -22.09
C LYS A 86 8.67 65.53 -22.21
N THR A 87 8.63 64.24 -22.51
CA THR A 87 7.42 63.41 -22.35
C THR A 87 7.24 62.98 -20.88
N GLY A 88 6.00 62.66 -20.52
CA GLY A 88 5.57 62.54 -19.12
C GLY A 88 6.16 61.39 -18.31
N MET A 89 5.91 61.41 -16.99
CA MET A 89 6.39 60.41 -16.04
C MET A 89 5.92 59.00 -16.43
N LYS A 90 6.85 58.06 -16.54
CA LYS A 90 6.51 56.64 -16.77
C LYS A 90 5.85 56.06 -15.52
N GLY A 91 4.65 55.51 -15.70
CA GLY A 91 4.07 54.54 -14.78
C GLY A 91 4.85 53.20 -14.76
N PRO A 92 4.32 52.15 -14.09
CA PRO A 92 5.04 50.89 -13.90
C PRO A 92 5.58 50.32 -15.21
N GLN A 93 6.88 50.10 -15.24
CA GLN A 93 7.63 49.82 -16.46
C GLN A 93 7.32 48.40 -16.97
N ARG A 94 6.76 48.30 -18.19
CA ARG A 94 6.53 47.01 -18.86
C ARG A 94 7.83 46.20 -18.90
N GLN A 95 7.86 45.07 -18.19
CA GLN A 95 8.90 44.07 -18.34
C GLN A 95 8.71 43.36 -19.69
N ILE A 96 9.70 43.50 -20.58
CA ILE A 96 9.75 42.73 -21.82
C ILE A 96 10.54 41.46 -21.51
N LEU A 97 9.83 40.37 -21.27
CA LEU A 97 10.41 39.05 -21.04
C LEU A 97 10.87 38.47 -22.39
N ASP A 98 12.10 37.99 -22.44
CA ASP A 98 12.75 37.55 -23.67
C ASP A 98 12.52 36.05 -23.96
N LYS A 99 12.99 35.58 -25.13
CA LYS A 99 12.90 34.16 -25.49
C LYS A 99 13.65 33.25 -24.49
N SER A 100 14.74 33.72 -23.90
CA SER A 100 15.54 32.97 -22.93
C SER A 100 14.78 32.74 -21.63
N TYR A 101 14.05 33.74 -21.13
CA TYR A 101 13.17 33.61 -19.96
C TYR A 101 12.14 32.48 -20.14
N TYR A 102 11.38 32.49 -21.23
CA TYR A 102 10.35 31.47 -21.48
C TYR A 102 10.96 30.08 -21.73
N LEU A 103 12.12 29.99 -22.40
CA LEU A 103 12.86 28.72 -22.52
C LEU A 103 13.39 28.22 -21.17
N GLY A 104 13.78 29.12 -20.26
CA GLY A 104 14.16 28.78 -18.88
C GLY A 104 12.98 28.23 -18.09
N LEU A 105 11.83 28.88 -18.16
CA LEU A 105 10.60 28.44 -17.50
C LEU A 105 10.11 27.07 -18.02
N LEU A 106 10.14 26.88 -19.35
CA LEU A 106 9.84 25.59 -19.96
C LEU A 106 10.82 24.49 -19.52
N ARG A 107 12.12 24.78 -19.44
CA ARG A 107 13.12 23.83 -18.92
C ARG A 107 12.89 23.49 -17.44
N SER A 108 12.50 24.46 -16.61
CA SER A 108 12.08 24.18 -15.23
C SER A 108 10.90 23.21 -15.21
N LYS A 109 9.84 23.51 -15.96
CA LYS A 109 8.63 22.68 -15.97
C LYS A 109 8.87 21.27 -16.54
N ILE A 110 9.73 21.14 -17.55
CA ILE A 110 10.18 19.83 -18.07
C ILE A 110 10.96 19.05 -17.01
N ASN A 111 11.86 19.70 -16.27
CA ASN A 111 12.60 19.05 -15.18
C ASN A 111 11.66 18.63 -14.04
N GLU A 112 10.73 19.50 -13.62
CA GLU A 112 9.72 19.19 -12.60
C GLU A 112 8.88 17.97 -13.01
N LEU A 113 8.32 17.95 -14.23
CA LEU A 113 7.56 16.82 -14.77
C LEU A 113 8.41 15.55 -14.88
N SER A 114 9.70 15.67 -15.22
CA SER A 114 10.62 14.53 -15.29
C SER A 114 10.90 13.96 -13.89
N THR A 115 11.05 14.82 -12.87
CA THR A 115 11.19 14.37 -11.47
C THR A 115 9.92 13.72 -10.95
N GLU A 116 8.73 14.24 -11.28
CA GLU A 116 7.46 13.67 -10.84
C GLU A 116 7.20 12.31 -11.50
N THR A 117 7.41 12.21 -12.82
CA THR A 117 7.38 10.94 -13.55
C THR A 117 8.33 9.91 -12.92
N SER A 118 9.51 10.35 -12.46
CA SER A 118 10.50 9.49 -11.79
C SER A 118 10.13 9.08 -10.36
N LYS A 119 9.26 9.82 -9.68
CA LYS A 119 8.67 9.39 -8.39
C LYS A 119 7.56 8.37 -8.64
N LEU A 120 6.62 8.69 -9.52
CA LEU A 120 5.45 7.85 -9.81
C LEU A 120 5.85 6.45 -10.29
N HIS A 121 6.92 6.32 -11.09
CA HIS A 121 7.47 5.00 -11.44
C HIS A 121 7.98 4.23 -10.21
N LYS A 122 8.67 4.88 -9.27
CA LYS A 122 9.14 4.23 -8.03
C LYS A 122 7.98 3.87 -7.10
N GLU A 123 6.93 4.67 -7.05
CA GLU A 123 5.71 4.34 -6.30
C GLU A 123 5.02 3.12 -6.91
N ILE A 124 4.92 3.04 -8.25
CA ILE A 124 4.42 1.85 -8.96
C ILE A 124 5.29 0.61 -8.68
N ASP A 125 6.62 0.73 -8.72
CA ASP A 125 7.54 -0.38 -8.40
C ASP A 125 7.39 -0.83 -6.94
N ASN A 126 7.26 0.11 -5.99
CA ASN A 126 6.99 -0.18 -4.58
C ASN A 126 5.64 -0.90 -4.41
N TYR A 127 4.55 -0.39 -5.00
CA TYR A 127 3.22 -1.03 -4.94
C TYR A 127 3.24 -2.45 -5.52
N ASN A 128 3.98 -2.69 -6.61
CA ASN A 128 4.16 -4.02 -7.18
C ASN A 128 4.90 -4.97 -6.22
N GLN A 129 5.94 -4.47 -5.54
CA GLN A 129 6.68 -5.25 -4.53
C GLN A 129 5.83 -5.52 -3.28
N GLU A 130 5.07 -4.53 -2.80
CA GLU A 130 4.15 -4.67 -1.66
C GLU A 130 3.00 -5.64 -1.96
N ASN A 131 2.43 -5.61 -3.17
CA ASN A 131 1.40 -6.55 -3.60
C ASN A 131 1.92 -8.00 -3.66
N SER A 132 3.17 -8.20 -4.13
CA SER A 132 3.85 -9.50 -4.07
C SER A 132 4.05 -10.00 -2.62
N VAL A 133 4.34 -9.07 -1.70
CA VAL A 133 4.41 -9.38 -0.25
C VAL A 133 3.02 -9.67 0.34
N TYR A 134 1.97 -8.96 -0.09
CA TYR A 134 0.58 -9.19 0.35
C TYR A 134 0.10 -10.61 0.03
N LEU A 135 0.32 -11.08 -1.20
CA LEU A 135 0.06 -12.47 -1.63
C LEU A 135 0.77 -13.52 -0.74
N SER A 136 1.95 -13.19 -0.19
CA SER A 136 2.67 -14.07 0.74
C SER A 136 2.06 -14.10 2.16
N TYR A 137 1.41 -13.01 2.58
CA TYR A 137 0.65 -12.96 3.84
C TYR A 137 -0.71 -13.64 3.71
N GLU A 138 -1.41 -13.43 2.59
CA GLU A 138 -2.67 -14.07 2.25
C GLU A 138 -2.53 -15.61 2.30
N LYS A 139 -1.56 -16.15 1.56
CA LYS A 139 -1.26 -17.60 1.57
C LYS A 139 -0.84 -18.14 2.95
N ARG A 140 -0.24 -17.31 3.82
CA ARG A 140 0.06 -17.69 5.21
C ARG A 140 -1.21 -17.70 6.07
N ALA A 141 -2.12 -16.75 5.86
CA ALA A 141 -3.40 -16.69 6.56
C ALA A 141 -4.30 -17.89 6.17
N GLU A 142 -4.35 -18.26 4.89
CA GLU A 142 -5.02 -19.48 4.41
C GLU A 142 -4.46 -20.74 5.10
N GLY A 143 -3.13 -20.88 5.17
CA GLY A 143 -2.47 -22.01 5.82
C GLY A 143 -2.79 -22.11 7.32
N LEU A 144 -2.78 -20.98 8.03
CA LEU A 144 -3.16 -20.93 9.46
C LEU A 144 -4.66 -21.22 9.67
N ALA A 145 -5.53 -20.77 8.76
CA ALA A 145 -6.96 -21.08 8.83
C ALA A 145 -7.24 -22.59 8.60
N ALA A 146 -6.47 -23.25 7.73
CA ALA A 146 -6.51 -24.70 7.57
C ALA A 146 -6.01 -25.43 8.83
N GLU A 147 -4.87 -25.02 9.39
CA GLU A 147 -4.31 -25.60 10.61
C GLU A 147 -5.28 -25.48 11.82
N ILE A 148 -5.92 -24.32 11.98
CA ILE A 148 -6.96 -24.10 13.01
C ILE A 148 -8.15 -25.07 12.81
N LYS A 149 -8.59 -25.28 11.57
CA LYS A 149 -9.69 -26.19 11.24
C LYS A 149 -9.34 -27.65 11.52
N ASP A 150 -8.12 -28.09 11.18
CA ASP A 150 -7.66 -29.45 11.45
C ASP A 150 -7.49 -29.70 12.96
N LEU A 151 -7.02 -28.71 13.72
CA LEU A 151 -6.96 -28.77 15.19
C LEU A 151 -8.35 -28.79 15.83
N GLN A 152 -9.33 -28.07 15.28
CA GLN A 152 -10.74 -28.16 15.71
C GLN A 152 -11.33 -29.55 15.45
N GLY A 153 -11.01 -30.18 14.31
CA GLY A 153 -11.39 -31.55 14.00
C GLY A 153 -10.82 -32.55 15.02
N GLN A 154 -9.50 -32.51 15.25
CA GLN A 154 -8.84 -33.37 16.25
C GLN A 154 -9.44 -33.19 17.65
N LEU A 155 -9.74 -31.95 18.06
CA LEU A 155 -10.37 -31.68 19.36
C LEU A 155 -11.79 -32.28 19.44
N ALA A 156 -12.57 -32.27 18.36
CA ALA A 156 -13.87 -32.93 18.31
C ALA A 156 -13.74 -34.45 18.45
N ASP A 157 -12.77 -35.07 17.76
CA ASP A 157 -12.49 -36.51 17.85
C ASP A 157 -12.07 -36.94 19.27
N TYR A 158 -11.13 -36.21 19.89
CA TYR A 158 -10.75 -36.46 21.29
C TYR A 158 -11.94 -36.30 22.26
N ASN A 159 -12.78 -35.30 22.05
CA ASN A 159 -13.99 -35.11 22.87
C ASN A 159 -15.04 -36.22 22.66
N MET A 160 -15.13 -36.79 21.46
CA MET A 160 -15.96 -37.98 21.20
C MET A 160 -15.41 -39.20 21.95
N VAL A 161 -14.13 -39.54 21.76
CA VAL A 161 -13.46 -40.68 22.41
C VAL A 161 -13.56 -40.58 23.94
N ASN A 162 -13.36 -39.40 24.52
CA ASN A 162 -13.51 -39.17 25.96
C ASN A 162 -14.95 -39.42 26.44
N LYS A 163 -15.97 -38.96 25.71
CA LYS A 163 -17.39 -39.22 26.04
C LYS A 163 -17.73 -40.71 25.95
N GLU A 164 -17.16 -41.44 24.99
CA GLU A 164 -17.37 -42.89 24.87
C GLU A 164 -16.69 -43.67 25.99
N ALA A 165 -15.47 -43.28 26.37
CA ALA A 165 -14.75 -43.87 27.51
C ALA A 165 -15.49 -43.65 28.84
N ILE A 166 -16.01 -42.44 29.08
CA ILE A 166 -16.85 -42.13 30.24
C ILE A 166 -18.11 -43.01 30.25
N ARG A 167 -18.84 -43.08 29.13
CA ARG A 167 -20.05 -43.92 28.99
C ARG A 167 -19.77 -45.40 29.31
N ALA A 168 -18.65 -45.95 28.84
CA ALA A 168 -18.24 -47.33 29.12
C ALA A 168 -17.94 -47.56 30.61
N ILE A 169 -17.25 -46.62 31.26
CA ILE A 169 -16.97 -46.66 32.71
C ILE A 169 -18.27 -46.57 33.52
N GLU A 170 -19.21 -45.69 33.15
CA GLU A 170 -20.51 -45.58 33.81
C GLU A 170 -21.38 -46.83 33.65
N GLU A 171 -21.31 -47.52 32.52
CA GLU A 171 -21.98 -48.82 32.35
C GLU A 171 -21.37 -49.90 33.25
N GLU A 172 -20.04 -49.95 33.35
CA GLU A 172 -19.36 -50.95 34.18
C GLU A 172 -19.61 -50.71 35.68
N ILE A 173 -19.58 -49.45 36.13
CA ILE A 173 -19.99 -49.07 37.50
C ILE A 173 -21.44 -49.48 37.78
N ARG A 174 -22.35 -49.35 36.81
CA ARG A 174 -23.74 -49.80 36.93
C ARG A 174 -23.85 -51.32 37.08
N ARG A 175 -23.11 -52.11 36.28
CA ARG A 175 -23.06 -53.58 36.40
C ARG A 175 -22.51 -54.01 37.75
N GLN A 176 -21.39 -53.44 38.19
CA GLN A 176 -20.77 -53.77 39.47
C GLN A 176 -21.67 -53.40 40.66
N LYS A 177 -22.41 -52.28 40.58
CA LYS A 177 -23.41 -51.94 41.60
C LYS A 177 -24.55 -52.96 41.67
N GLN A 178 -25.10 -53.40 40.54
CA GLN A 178 -26.15 -54.44 40.52
C GLN A 178 -25.67 -55.74 41.18
N VAL A 179 -24.46 -56.22 40.85
CA VAL A 179 -23.88 -57.41 41.48
C VAL A 179 -23.65 -57.21 42.99
N ALA A 180 -23.22 -56.03 43.42
CA ALA A 180 -23.09 -55.72 44.85
C ALA A 180 -24.45 -55.73 45.57
N ASP A 181 -25.50 -55.14 44.98
CA ASP A 181 -26.85 -55.11 45.53
C ASP A 181 -27.47 -56.53 45.63
N GLU A 182 -27.21 -57.41 44.66
CA GLU A 182 -27.59 -58.85 44.71
C GLU A 182 -26.84 -59.63 45.81
N VAL A 183 -25.54 -59.38 45.98
CA VAL A 183 -24.73 -59.96 47.06
C VAL A 183 -25.24 -59.49 48.44
N VAL A 184 -25.64 -58.22 48.57
CA VAL A 184 -26.21 -57.68 49.81
C VAL A 184 -27.59 -58.26 50.12
N GLN A 185 -28.41 -58.54 49.10
CA GLN A 185 -29.70 -59.21 49.26
C GLN A 185 -29.60 -60.69 49.64
N SER A 186 -28.53 -61.38 49.24
CA SER A 186 -28.29 -62.80 49.56
C SER A 186 -27.55 -63.04 50.90
N MET A 187 -27.16 -61.98 51.62
CA MET A 187 -26.52 -62.10 52.93
C MET A 187 -27.52 -62.35 54.08
N PRO A 188 -27.12 -63.07 55.15
CA PRO A 188 -27.93 -63.22 56.36
C PRO A 188 -28.22 -61.87 57.05
N ALA A 189 -29.44 -61.70 57.58
CA ALA A 189 -29.96 -60.43 58.11
C ALA A 189 -28.99 -59.68 59.05
N ALA A 190 -28.36 -60.35 60.02
CA ALA A 190 -27.42 -59.70 60.96
C ALA A 190 -26.12 -59.16 60.30
N LYS A 191 -25.77 -59.63 59.11
CA LYS A 191 -24.70 -59.04 58.28
C LYS A 191 -25.25 -57.94 57.37
N GLN A 192 -26.46 -58.12 56.85
CA GLN A 192 -27.14 -57.14 56.00
C GLN A 192 -27.43 -55.83 56.77
N GLU A 193 -27.93 -55.92 58.01
CA GLU A 193 -28.12 -54.81 58.93
C GLU A 193 -26.80 -54.07 59.21
N LYS A 194 -25.71 -54.81 59.50
CA LYS A 194 -24.40 -54.21 59.72
C LYS A 194 -23.84 -53.55 58.46
N TYR A 195 -24.11 -54.09 57.27
CA TYR A 195 -23.75 -53.46 56.00
C TYR A 195 -24.58 -52.19 55.76
N PHE A 196 -25.89 -52.23 56.01
CA PHE A 196 -26.77 -51.07 55.87
C PHE A 196 -26.36 -49.92 56.79
N ASN A 197 -26.12 -50.19 58.08
CA ASN A 197 -25.67 -49.18 59.03
C ASN A 197 -24.29 -48.58 58.65
N MET A 198 -23.39 -49.39 58.08
CA MET A 198 -22.12 -48.91 57.53
C MET A 198 -22.31 -48.09 56.24
N ALA A 199 -23.27 -48.45 55.39
CA ALA A 199 -23.61 -47.72 54.18
C ALA A 199 -24.23 -46.36 54.51
N THR A 200 -25.15 -46.28 55.47
CA THR A 200 -25.72 -45.01 55.96
C THR A 200 -24.63 -44.10 56.53
N ALA A 201 -23.75 -44.60 57.41
CA ALA A 201 -22.65 -43.81 57.95
C ALA A 201 -21.65 -43.35 56.85
N ASN A 202 -21.41 -44.17 55.83
CA ASN A 202 -20.61 -43.77 54.67
C ASN A 202 -21.33 -42.74 53.78
N GLU A 203 -22.66 -42.80 53.67
CA GLU A 203 -23.45 -41.82 52.91
C GLU A 203 -23.53 -40.47 53.64
N GLU A 204 -23.64 -40.47 54.97
CA GLU A 204 -23.48 -39.29 55.83
C GLU A 204 -22.08 -38.67 55.65
N LEU A 205 -21.01 -39.46 55.69
CA LEU A 205 -19.64 -38.98 55.42
C LEU A 205 -19.45 -38.48 53.97
N LEU A 206 -20.12 -39.08 52.98
CA LEU A 206 -20.13 -38.60 51.60
C LEU A 206 -20.93 -37.30 51.44
N GLN A 207 -21.93 -37.08 52.30
CA GLN A 207 -22.71 -35.85 52.37
C GLN A 207 -21.91 -34.72 53.03
N GLU A 208 -21.18 -34.99 54.13
CA GLU A 208 -20.17 -34.08 54.68
C GLU A 208 -19.08 -33.74 53.64
N LEU A 209 -18.58 -34.74 52.92
CA LEU A 209 -17.64 -34.53 51.81
C LEU A 209 -18.26 -33.76 50.63
N ALA A 210 -19.58 -33.77 50.47
CA ALA A 210 -20.29 -32.92 49.51
C ALA A 210 -20.49 -31.48 50.00
N HIS A 211 -20.55 -31.27 51.31
CA HIS A 211 -20.50 -29.95 51.93
C HIS A 211 -19.07 -29.39 52.08
N SER A 212 -18.04 -30.17 51.74
CA SER A 212 -16.67 -29.68 51.61
C SER A 212 -16.55 -28.59 50.53
N GLN A 213 -15.90 -27.48 50.88
CA GLN A 213 -15.72 -26.29 50.03
C GLN A 213 -15.18 -26.63 48.63
N ILE A 214 -14.27 -27.60 48.53
CA ILE A 214 -13.68 -28.02 47.25
C ILE A 214 -14.74 -28.61 46.31
N LYS A 215 -15.67 -29.42 46.82
CA LYS A 215 -16.73 -30.01 45.99
C LYS A 215 -17.79 -28.99 45.59
N GLN A 216 -18.10 -28.05 46.49
CA GLN A 216 -18.96 -26.90 46.19
C GLN A 216 -18.37 -26.00 45.10
N GLU A 217 -17.07 -25.71 45.17
CA GLU A 217 -16.34 -24.96 44.14
C GLU A 217 -16.38 -25.69 42.78
N VAL A 218 -16.19 -27.01 42.76
CA VAL A 218 -16.27 -27.83 41.54
C VAL A 218 -17.68 -27.83 40.94
N VAL A 219 -18.74 -27.95 41.76
CA VAL A 219 -20.13 -27.85 41.28
C VAL A 219 -20.40 -26.46 40.70
N ARG A 220 -20.04 -25.39 41.41
CA ARG A 220 -20.16 -24.00 40.94
C ARG A 220 -19.42 -23.78 39.61
N LEU A 221 -18.21 -24.33 39.47
CA LEU A 221 -17.45 -24.26 38.22
C LEU A 221 -18.13 -25.04 37.09
N HIS A 222 -18.67 -26.23 37.36
CA HIS A 222 -19.41 -27.03 36.38
C HIS A 222 -20.70 -26.33 35.91
N GLU A 223 -21.45 -25.71 36.82
CA GLU A 223 -22.61 -24.87 36.49
C GLU A 223 -22.21 -23.68 35.60
N THR A 224 -21.11 -22.98 35.92
CA THR A 224 -20.61 -21.89 35.06
C THR A 224 -20.12 -22.38 33.70
N LEU A 225 -19.53 -23.58 33.60
CA LEU A 225 -19.15 -24.19 32.34
C LEU A 225 -20.38 -24.53 31.50
N SER A 226 -21.37 -25.21 32.06
CA SER A 226 -22.62 -25.54 31.36
C SER A 226 -23.35 -24.28 30.87
N ALA A 227 -23.38 -23.21 31.68
CA ALA A 227 -23.94 -21.93 31.29
C ALA A 227 -23.13 -21.19 30.20
N LEU A 228 -21.82 -21.47 30.07
CA LEU A 228 -20.97 -20.96 28.98
C LEU A 228 -21.10 -21.79 27.71
N GLU A 229 -21.25 -23.11 27.82
CA GLU A 229 -21.52 -24.00 26.69
C GLU A 229 -22.90 -23.72 26.07
N ALA A 230 -23.94 -23.55 26.88
CA ALA A 230 -25.26 -23.12 26.41
C ALA A 230 -25.20 -21.75 25.69
N LYS A 231 -24.37 -20.82 26.17
CA LYS A 231 -24.13 -19.53 25.49
C LYS A 231 -23.35 -19.69 24.18
N ARG A 232 -22.33 -20.55 24.12
CA ARG A 232 -21.64 -20.91 22.86
C ARG A 232 -22.65 -21.44 21.85
N ASP A 233 -23.50 -22.38 22.26
CA ASP A 233 -24.43 -23.06 21.36
C ASP A 233 -25.54 -22.11 20.86
N ILE A 234 -25.98 -21.16 21.69
CA ILE A 234 -26.85 -20.04 21.27
C ILE A 234 -26.14 -19.13 20.27
N MET A 235 -24.92 -18.66 20.57
CA MET A 235 -24.17 -17.80 19.64
C MET A 235 -23.84 -18.52 18.32
N GLU A 236 -23.55 -19.82 18.35
CA GLU A 236 -23.39 -20.64 17.15
C GLU A 236 -24.69 -20.80 16.37
N ALA A 237 -25.85 -20.88 17.03
CA ALA A 237 -27.15 -20.92 16.37
C ALA A 237 -27.49 -19.56 15.74
N GLU A 238 -27.26 -18.44 16.45
CA GLU A 238 -27.44 -17.08 15.94
C GLU A 238 -26.53 -16.83 14.72
N HIS A 239 -25.27 -17.24 14.78
CA HIS A 239 -24.30 -17.14 13.68
C HIS A 239 -24.58 -18.11 12.51
N LYS A 240 -25.56 -19.01 12.64
CA LYS A 240 -26.09 -19.88 11.57
C LYS A 240 -27.47 -19.45 11.08
N SER A 241 -28.25 -18.71 11.88
CA SER A 241 -29.59 -18.23 11.51
C SER A 241 -29.61 -16.82 10.93
N LEU A 242 -28.70 -15.96 11.38
CA LEU A 242 -28.38 -14.71 10.69
C LEU A 242 -27.57 -15.06 9.44
N GLY A 243 -27.92 -14.46 8.30
CA GLY A 243 -27.06 -14.51 7.12
C GLY A 243 -25.69 -13.91 7.46
N SER A 244 -24.63 -14.36 6.78
CA SER A 244 -23.27 -13.91 7.08
C SER A 244 -23.20 -12.38 7.16
N PRO A 245 -22.52 -11.77 8.16
CA PRO A 245 -22.41 -10.32 8.26
C PRO A 245 -21.88 -9.63 6.98
N GLN A 246 -21.13 -10.36 6.15
CA GLN A 246 -20.76 -9.94 4.80
C GLN A 246 -21.98 -9.73 3.87
N GLU A 247 -22.98 -10.61 3.87
CA GLU A 247 -24.14 -10.52 2.98
C GLU A 247 -25.07 -9.36 3.35
N GLU A 248 -25.35 -9.13 4.63
CA GLU A 248 -26.16 -7.99 5.05
C GLU A 248 -25.42 -6.68 4.76
N ARG A 249 -24.11 -6.63 5.03
CA ARG A 249 -23.24 -5.53 4.64
C ARG A 249 -23.22 -5.32 3.13
N GLU A 250 -23.24 -6.37 2.30
CA GLU A 250 -23.26 -6.26 0.85
C GLU A 250 -24.62 -5.75 0.33
N LYS A 251 -25.73 -6.20 0.91
CA LYS A 251 -27.08 -5.68 0.62
C LYS A 251 -27.17 -4.19 0.96
N LEU A 252 -26.71 -3.80 2.16
CA LEU A 252 -26.62 -2.40 2.60
C LEU A 252 -25.68 -1.58 1.70
N PHE A 253 -24.52 -2.10 1.33
CA PHE A 253 -23.56 -1.41 0.46
C PHE A 253 -24.13 -1.16 -0.94
N LYS A 254 -24.82 -2.13 -1.53
CA LYS A 254 -25.52 -1.96 -2.81
C LYS A 254 -26.63 -0.91 -2.71
N GLN A 255 -27.40 -0.91 -1.63
CA GLN A 255 -28.44 0.10 -1.39
C GLN A 255 -27.86 1.51 -1.22
N VAL A 256 -26.81 1.68 -0.41
CA VAL A 256 -26.12 2.96 -0.22
C VAL A 256 -25.45 3.44 -1.51
N SER A 257 -24.82 2.55 -2.27
CA SER A 257 -24.22 2.88 -3.57
C SER A 257 -25.28 3.36 -4.57
N SER A 258 -26.47 2.74 -4.59
CA SER A 258 -27.59 3.18 -5.43
C SER A 258 -28.16 4.53 -4.98
N ILE A 259 -28.18 4.82 -3.68
CA ILE A 259 -28.62 6.10 -3.14
C ILE A 259 -27.62 7.21 -3.49
N ASN A 260 -26.31 6.95 -3.35
CA ASN A 260 -25.28 7.94 -3.68
C ASN A 260 -25.30 8.31 -5.17
N SER A 261 -25.38 7.31 -6.07
CA SER A 261 -25.48 7.56 -7.52
C SER A 261 -26.74 8.33 -7.91
N PHE A 262 -27.86 8.15 -7.18
CA PHE A 262 -29.04 8.99 -7.33
C PHE A 262 -28.80 10.41 -6.82
N LEU A 263 -28.22 10.60 -5.63
CA LEU A 263 -27.97 11.92 -5.05
C LEU A 263 -26.99 12.76 -5.89
N GLU A 264 -25.95 12.14 -6.44
CA GLU A 264 -24.97 12.78 -7.34
C GLU A 264 -25.64 13.31 -8.62
N SER A 265 -26.54 12.54 -9.22
CA SER A 265 -27.25 12.89 -10.45
C SER A 265 -28.52 13.74 -10.24
N PHE A 266 -29.09 13.73 -9.03
CA PHE A 266 -30.31 14.47 -8.70
C PHE A 266 -30.09 15.98 -8.67
N GLU A 267 -29.00 16.48 -8.08
CA GLU A 267 -28.72 17.92 -8.04
C GLU A 267 -28.51 18.49 -9.46
N GLU A 268 -27.76 17.79 -10.32
CA GLU A 268 -27.58 18.17 -11.73
C GLU A 268 -28.92 18.19 -12.47
N SER A 269 -29.73 17.13 -12.34
CA SER A 269 -31.07 17.04 -12.93
C SER A 269 -31.99 18.18 -12.45
N ARG A 270 -31.93 18.51 -11.16
CA ARG A 270 -32.71 19.61 -10.56
C ARG A 270 -32.28 20.97 -11.09
N THR A 271 -30.97 21.21 -11.23
CA THR A 271 -30.48 22.47 -11.84
C THR A 271 -30.89 22.60 -13.30
N GLN A 272 -30.85 21.51 -14.07
CA GLN A 272 -31.22 21.55 -15.49
C GLN A 272 -32.71 21.84 -15.73
N GLU A 273 -33.62 21.28 -14.92
CA GLU A 273 -35.06 21.64 -15.00
C GLU A 273 -35.34 23.05 -14.47
N GLN A 274 -34.64 23.49 -13.43
CA GLN A 274 -34.74 24.87 -12.94
C GLN A 274 -34.31 25.88 -14.01
N GLU A 275 -33.24 25.61 -14.76
CA GLU A 275 -32.73 26.44 -15.85
C GLU A 275 -33.70 26.48 -17.06
N LYS A 276 -34.27 25.32 -17.45
CA LYS A 276 -35.35 25.27 -18.46
C LYS A 276 -36.56 26.10 -18.05
N MET A 277 -36.94 26.06 -16.77
CA MET A 277 -38.05 26.86 -16.25
C MET A 277 -37.75 28.36 -16.28
N THR A 278 -36.54 28.79 -15.88
CA THR A 278 -36.18 30.22 -15.95
C THR A 278 -36.07 30.72 -17.38
N GLN A 279 -35.48 29.95 -18.31
CA GLN A 279 -35.47 30.31 -19.74
C GLN A 279 -36.89 30.46 -20.29
N SER A 280 -37.79 29.52 -19.96
CA SER A 280 -39.20 29.59 -20.39
C SER A 280 -39.92 30.83 -19.83
N GLN A 281 -39.57 31.27 -18.62
CA GLN A 281 -40.12 32.49 -18.02
C GLN A 281 -39.54 33.75 -18.69
N GLU A 282 -38.24 33.78 -18.97
CA GLU A 282 -37.58 34.88 -19.70
C GLU A 282 -38.13 35.03 -21.13
N ASP A 283 -38.36 33.93 -21.85
CA ASP A 283 -38.96 33.92 -23.18
C ASP A 283 -40.38 34.51 -23.17
N ILE A 284 -41.20 34.13 -22.17
CA ILE A 284 -42.54 34.68 -21.96
C ILE A 284 -42.49 36.19 -21.66
N ILE A 285 -41.58 36.62 -20.78
CA ILE A 285 -41.41 38.04 -20.43
C ILE A 285 -40.95 38.83 -21.66
N SER A 286 -39.97 38.32 -22.41
CA SER A 286 -39.46 38.92 -23.64
C SER A 286 -40.56 39.10 -24.70
N LEU A 287 -41.42 38.10 -24.90
CA LEU A 287 -42.59 38.17 -25.78
C LEU A 287 -43.61 39.23 -25.30
N LEU A 288 -43.92 39.28 -24.01
CA LEU A 288 -44.84 40.27 -23.43
C LEU A 288 -44.29 41.69 -23.53
N GLU A 289 -43.00 41.89 -23.23
CA GLU A 289 -42.31 43.16 -23.42
C GLU A 289 -42.29 43.59 -24.88
N HIS A 290 -42.02 42.67 -25.81
CA HIS A 290 -42.00 42.96 -27.24
C HIS A 290 -43.39 43.40 -27.75
N CYS A 291 -44.45 42.68 -27.37
CA CYS A 291 -45.83 43.07 -27.67
C CYS A 291 -46.19 44.45 -27.10
N SER A 292 -45.86 44.71 -25.83
CA SER A 292 -46.10 45.99 -25.15
C SER A 292 -45.34 47.15 -25.81
N ARG A 293 -44.03 46.98 -26.05
CA ARG A 293 -43.17 47.97 -26.72
C ARG A 293 -43.62 48.25 -28.15
N ASN A 294 -44.08 47.24 -28.90
CA ASN A 294 -44.61 47.42 -30.24
C ASN A 294 -45.92 48.23 -30.21
N MET A 295 -46.83 47.91 -29.29
CA MET A 295 -48.10 48.64 -29.12
C MET A 295 -47.90 50.11 -28.70
N LEU A 296 -46.86 50.40 -27.91
CA LEU A 296 -46.46 51.77 -27.55
C LEU A 296 -45.79 52.51 -28.72
N ARG A 297 -44.85 51.88 -29.45
CA ARG A 297 -44.20 52.47 -30.62
C ARG A 297 -45.22 52.85 -31.70
N LEU A 298 -46.19 51.99 -31.96
CA LEU A 298 -47.27 52.24 -32.93
C LEU A 298 -48.19 53.42 -32.55
N ARG A 299 -48.09 53.96 -31.32
CA ARG A 299 -48.80 55.18 -30.89
C ARG A 299 -47.91 56.42 -30.77
N GLN A 300 -46.59 56.27 -30.83
CA GLN A 300 -45.63 57.36 -30.59
C GLN A 300 -44.90 57.84 -31.85
N VAL A 301 -44.91 57.06 -32.93
CA VAL A 301 -44.26 57.45 -34.20
C VAL A 301 -44.95 58.65 -34.87
N ASP A 302 -46.26 58.80 -34.71
CA ASP A 302 -47.06 59.81 -35.44
C ASP A 302 -46.96 61.25 -34.87
N THR A 303 -46.32 61.46 -33.70
CA THR A 303 -46.45 62.73 -32.96
C THR A 303 -45.16 63.36 -32.41
N VAL A 304 -43.96 62.95 -32.84
CA VAL A 304 -42.70 63.53 -32.31
C VAL A 304 -42.29 64.81 -33.08
N THR A 305 -42.32 65.97 -32.41
CA THR A 305 -41.79 67.22 -32.97
C THR A 305 -40.32 67.48 -32.58
N ALA A 306 -39.65 68.34 -33.34
CA ALA A 306 -38.24 68.69 -33.12
C ALA A 306 -37.95 69.51 -31.83
N SER A 307 -38.98 69.91 -31.08
CA SER A 307 -38.80 70.49 -29.75
C SER A 307 -38.85 69.42 -28.66
N GLU A 308 -39.74 68.46 -28.77
CA GLU A 308 -39.84 67.33 -27.83
C GLU A 308 -38.59 66.45 -27.89
N LEU A 309 -38.00 66.29 -29.08
CA LEU A 309 -36.70 65.63 -29.25
C LEU A 309 -35.59 66.29 -28.39
N ARG A 310 -35.57 67.63 -28.29
CA ARG A 310 -34.60 68.37 -27.47
C ARG A 310 -34.87 68.21 -25.98
N ASN A 311 -36.12 68.24 -25.55
CA ASN A 311 -36.48 68.01 -24.15
C ASN A 311 -36.16 66.55 -23.73
N MET A 312 -36.37 65.58 -24.62
CA MET A 312 -35.94 64.19 -24.41
C MET A 312 -34.41 64.07 -24.32
N GLN A 313 -33.64 64.81 -25.13
CA GLN A 313 -32.18 64.88 -25.04
C GLN A 313 -31.71 65.35 -23.65
N GLU A 314 -32.34 66.38 -23.09
CA GLU A 314 -32.01 66.93 -21.77
C GLU A 314 -32.37 65.96 -20.63
N VAL A 315 -33.56 65.34 -20.68
CA VAL A 315 -33.98 64.31 -19.72
C VAL A 315 -33.07 63.08 -19.78
N LEU A 316 -32.58 62.69 -20.96
CA LEU A 316 -31.59 61.61 -21.12
C LEU A 316 -30.26 61.95 -20.41
N VAL A 317 -29.75 63.18 -20.55
CA VAL A 317 -28.51 63.61 -19.87
C VAL A 317 -28.69 63.60 -18.34
N SER A 318 -29.83 64.06 -17.82
CA SER A 318 -30.12 64.00 -16.38
C SER A 318 -30.11 62.55 -15.87
N LYS A 319 -30.83 61.65 -16.57
CA LYS A 319 -30.88 60.22 -16.22
C LYS A 319 -29.55 59.50 -16.35
N GLU A 320 -28.71 59.88 -17.32
CA GLU A 320 -27.34 59.36 -17.43
C GLU A 320 -26.53 59.70 -16.16
N THR A 321 -26.63 60.94 -15.67
CA THR A 321 -25.91 61.33 -14.44
C THR A 321 -26.44 60.66 -13.17
N GLU A 322 -27.76 60.43 -13.07
CA GLU A 322 -28.36 59.66 -11.98
C GLU A 322 -27.94 58.18 -12.05
N MET A 323 -27.91 57.61 -13.26
CA MET A 323 -27.46 56.23 -13.51
C MET A 323 -26.00 56.05 -13.08
N VAL A 324 -25.09 56.95 -13.43
CA VAL A 324 -23.68 56.89 -13.02
C VAL A 324 -23.51 57.00 -11.49
N GLN A 325 -24.33 57.81 -10.81
CA GLN A 325 -24.33 57.87 -9.34
C GLN A 325 -24.86 56.58 -8.69
N SER A 326 -25.92 56.00 -9.27
CA SER A 326 -26.46 54.70 -8.85
C SER A 326 -25.45 53.56 -9.08
N GLU A 327 -24.80 53.53 -10.25
CA GLU A 327 -23.77 52.56 -10.61
C GLU A 327 -22.55 52.66 -9.68
N SER A 328 -22.11 53.87 -9.34
CA SER A 328 -21.06 54.11 -8.34
C SER A 328 -21.44 53.57 -6.96
N THR A 329 -22.68 53.80 -6.52
CA THR A 329 -23.22 53.32 -5.24
C THR A 329 -23.32 51.80 -5.23
N ALA A 330 -23.80 51.18 -6.31
CA ALA A 330 -23.88 49.74 -6.48
C ALA A 330 -22.49 49.08 -6.48
N ARG A 331 -21.49 49.69 -7.14
CA ARG A 331 -20.08 49.24 -7.06
C ARG A 331 -19.54 49.29 -5.63
N GLY A 332 -19.83 50.35 -4.88
CA GLY A 332 -19.44 50.46 -3.47
C GLY A 332 -20.06 49.39 -2.58
N LEU A 333 -21.37 49.14 -2.74
CA LEU A 333 -22.06 48.07 -2.02
C LEU A 333 -21.56 46.67 -2.42
N ALA A 334 -21.20 46.46 -3.68
CA ALA A 334 -20.62 45.20 -4.14
C ALA A 334 -19.23 44.94 -3.53
N THR A 335 -18.35 45.94 -3.44
CA THR A 335 -17.04 45.78 -2.79
C THR A 335 -17.14 45.59 -1.28
N GLU A 336 -18.11 46.24 -0.62
CA GLU A 336 -18.39 46.01 0.80
C GLU A 336 -18.96 44.61 1.06
N SER A 337 -19.91 44.15 0.23
CA SER A 337 -20.44 42.79 0.29
C SER A 337 -19.35 41.74 0.09
N GLN A 338 -18.45 41.94 -0.88
CA GLN A 338 -17.30 41.06 -1.10
C GLN A 338 -16.32 41.07 0.08
N ARG A 339 -16.13 42.21 0.75
CA ARG A 339 -15.33 42.31 1.99
C ARG A 339 -15.96 41.50 3.12
N LEU A 340 -17.26 41.69 3.36
CA LEU A 340 -18.00 41.01 4.41
C LEU A 340 -18.06 39.49 4.19
N GLN A 341 -18.20 39.02 2.94
CA GLN A 341 -18.11 37.60 2.60
C GLN A 341 -16.73 37.03 2.98
N HIS A 342 -15.65 37.69 2.56
CA HIS A 342 -14.29 37.26 2.87
C HIS A 342 -13.96 37.32 4.38
N ASP A 343 -14.60 38.20 5.15
CA ASP A 343 -14.49 38.21 6.62
C ASP A 343 -15.35 37.12 7.28
N LEU A 344 -16.52 36.78 6.73
CA LEU A 344 -17.32 35.61 7.14
C LEU A 344 -16.56 34.30 6.89
N ASP A 345 -15.92 34.13 5.73
CA ASP A 345 -15.11 32.96 5.39
C ASP A 345 -13.97 32.74 6.40
N LYS A 346 -13.36 33.83 6.90
CA LYS A 346 -12.34 33.76 7.97
C LYS A 346 -12.93 33.33 9.30
N VAL A 347 -14.11 33.84 9.68
CA VAL A 347 -14.78 33.45 10.93
C VAL A 347 -15.08 31.96 10.90
N GLN A 348 -15.65 31.43 9.82
CA GLN A 348 -15.91 30.00 9.65
C GLN A 348 -14.62 29.16 9.72
N GLN A 349 -13.51 29.63 9.13
CA GLN A 349 -12.20 28.97 9.26
C GLN A 349 -11.65 28.98 10.69
N LEU A 350 -11.96 30.00 11.50
CA LEU A 350 -11.56 30.07 12.90
C LEU A 350 -12.46 29.17 13.78
N GLU A 351 -13.77 29.16 13.55
CA GLU A 351 -14.72 28.25 14.20
C GLU A 351 -14.36 26.78 13.94
N GLY A 352 -13.99 26.43 12.70
CA GLY A 352 -13.50 25.09 12.36
C GLY A 352 -12.23 24.70 13.11
N LYS A 353 -11.25 25.63 13.24
CA LYS A 353 -10.03 25.41 14.03
C LYS A 353 -10.31 25.24 15.52
N ILE A 354 -11.12 26.13 16.10
CA ILE A 354 -11.54 26.05 17.50
C ILE A 354 -12.27 24.73 17.78
N THR A 355 -13.13 24.28 16.86
CA THR A 355 -13.81 22.99 16.97
C THR A 355 -12.83 21.80 16.91
N GLY A 356 -11.80 21.85 16.06
CA GLY A 356 -10.73 20.85 16.01
C GLY A 356 -9.88 20.80 17.28
N GLU A 357 -9.46 21.96 17.79
CA GLU A 357 -8.72 22.06 19.06
C GLU A 357 -9.57 21.57 20.24
N LEU A 358 -10.86 21.91 20.28
CA LEU A 358 -11.80 21.46 21.31
C LEU A 358 -12.03 19.93 21.26
N ASN A 359 -12.08 19.33 20.08
CA ASN A 359 -12.21 17.88 19.93
C ASN A 359 -10.92 17.14 20.32
N THR A 360 -9.75 17.59 19.85
CA THR A 360 -8.46 16.98 20.27
C THR A 360 -8.19 17.14 21.77
N LEU A 361 -8.67 18.23 22.40
CA LEU A 361 -8.63 18.39 23.85
C LEU A 361 -9.57 17.41 24.58
N LYS A 362 -10.79 17.18 24.08
CA LYS A 362 -11.71 16.15 24.62
C LYS A 362 -11.12 14.74 24.53
N GLU A 363 -10.53 14.40 23.37
CA GLU A 363 -9.85 13.12 23.17
C GLU A 363 -8.72 12.95 24.19
N ARG A 364 -7.89 13.99 24.37
CA ARG A 364 -6.80 13.99 25.35
C ARG A 364 -7.27 13.85 26.80
N VAL A 365 -8.40 14.48 27.16
CA VAL A 365 -9.02 14.30 28.49
C VAL A 365 -9.49 12.85 28.64
N SER A 366 -10.18 12.30 27.65
CA SER A 366 -10.64 10.90 27.66
C SER A 366 -9.48 9.88 27.78
N THR A 367 -8.36 10.10 27.07
CA THR A 367 -7.17 9.25 27.23
C THR A 367 -6.57 9.40 28.63
N MET A 368 -6.49 10.61 29.18
CA MET A 368 -5.99 10.84 30.55
C MET A 368 -6.92 10.24 31.62
N GLU A 369 -8.23 10.26 31.44
CA GLU A 369 -9.20 9.61 32.32
C GLU A 369 -9.08 8.08 32.27
N SER A 370 -8.88 7.51 31.09
CA SER A 370 -8.60 6.08 30.90
C SER A 370 -7.27 5.65 31.53
N GLU A 371 -6.22 6.45 31.33
CA GLU A 371 -4.91 6.27 31.98
C GLU A 371 -5.01 6.36 33.51
N LEU A 372 -5.77 7.32 34.06
CA LEU A 372 -6.01 7.41 35.50
C LEU A 372 -6.68 6.16 36.08
N HIS A 373 -7.49 5.43 35.31
CA HIS A 373 -8.06 4.15 35.76
C HIS A 373 -7.03 3.01 35.74
N THR A 374 -6.11 2.97 34.77
CA THR A 374 -5.06 1.92 34.72
C THR A 374 -3.91 2.17 35.69
N TYR A 375 -3.54 3.44 35.94
CA TYR A 375 -2.56 3.83 36.95
C TYR A 375 -3.12 3.91 38.38
N ARG A 376 -4.44 3.73 38.57
CA ARG A 376 -5.06 3.69 39.91
C ARG A 376 -4.57 2.52 40.76
N ASP A 377 -4.24 1.39 40.13
CA ASP A 377 -3.72 0.19 40.79
C ASP A 377 -2.25 -0.04 40.38
N LEU A 378 -1.37 0.73 41.01
CA LEU A 378 0.07 0.63 40.82
C LEU A 378 0.63 -0.73 41.24
N ASP A 379 -0.03 -1.46 42.14
CA ASP A 379 0.48 -2.73 42.66
C ASP A 379 0.18 -3.90 41.71
N THR A 380 -0.99 -3.98 41.08
CA THR A 380 -1.20 -4.98 40.01
C THR A 380 -0.46 -4.62 38.73
N LEU A 381 -0.32 -3.33 38.39
CA LEU A 381 0.53 -2.90 37.27
C LEU A 381 2.01 -3.27 37.51
N ARG A 382 2.52 -3.06 38.73
CA ARG A 382 3.87 -3.47 39.13
C ARG A 382 4.02 -4.99 39.12
N LYS A 383 3.07 -5.73 39.67
CA LYS A 383 3.11 -7.20 39.73
C LYS A 383 3.13 -7.81 38.32
N THR A 384 2.25 -7.37 37.43
CA THR A 384 2.20 -7.86 36.04
C THR A 384 3.46 -7.48 35.25
N ALA A 385 4.06 -6.31 35.50
CA ALA A 385 5.36 -5.94 34.94
C ALA A 385 6.51 -6.82 35.45
N GLU A 386 6.56 -7.11 36.76
CA GLU A 386 7.57 -7.99 37.38
C GLU A 386 7.43 -9.45 36.90
N GLU A 387 6.20 -9.95 36.74
CA GLU A 387 5.91 -11.27 36.15
C GLU A 387 6.30 -11.35 34.67
N LYS A 388 5.99 -10.31 33.88
CA LYS A 388 6.39 -10.22 32.46
C LYS A 388 7.91 -10.18 32.32
N LYS A 389 8.60 -9.41 33.16
CA LYS A 389 10.07 -9.36 33.26
C LYS A 389 10.65 -10.73 33.61
N LYS A 390 10.13 -11.41 34.63
CA LYS A 390 10.57 -12.76 35.04
C LYS A 390 10.38 -13.80 33.92
N ARG A 391 9.27 -13.73 33.18
CA ARG A 391 8.99 -14.57 32.01
C ARG A 391 10.04 -14.36 30.91
N LEU A 392 10.22 -13.11 30.48
CA LEU A 392 11.19 -12.74 29.44
C LEU A 392 12.63 -13.06 29.83
N GLN A 393 12.99 -13.01 31.11
CA GLN A 393 14.29 -13.48 31.61
C GLN A 393 14.44 -15.00 31.50
N GLY A 394 13.38 -15.77 31.75
CA GLY A 394 13.36 -17.22 31.50
C GLY A 394 13.54 -17.53 30.01
N ASP A 395 12.74 -16.87 29.15
CA ASP A 395 12.80 -17.02 27.68
C ASP A 395 14.18 -16.63 27.13
N GLN A 396 14.81 -15.58 27.66
CA GLN A 396 16.17 -15.18 27.30
C GLN A 396 17.20 -16.27 27.65
N VAL A 397 17.06 -16.93 28.80
CA VAL A 397 17.98 -18.00 29.23
C VAL A 397 17.80 -19.25 28.37
N THR A 398 16.57 -19.70 28.09
CA THR A 398 16.33 -20.88 27.26
C THR A 398 16.76 -20.67 25.81
N LEU A 399 16.50 -19.50 25.23
CA LEU A 399 17.00 -19.13 23.89
C LEU A 399 18.53 -19.05 23.85
N THR A 400 19.18 -18.56 24.93
CA THR A 400 20.64 -18.52 25.04
C THR A 400 21.24 -19.93 25.08
N GLN A 401 20.68 -20.82 25.90
CA GLN A 401 21.09 -22.22 25.96
C GLN A 401 20.91 -22.94 24.61
N CYS A 402 19.76 -22.75 23.97
CA CYS A 402 19.43 -23.31 22.66
C CYS A 402 20.39 -22.85 21.56
N ARG A 403 20.70 -21.54 21.51
CA ARG A 403 21.72 -20.97 20.62
C ARG A 403 23.08 -21.62 20.83
N ASP A 404 23.50 -21.81 22.09
CA ASP A 404 24.83 -22.30 22.40
C ASP A 404 24.97 -23.82 22.15
N SER A 405 23.91 -24.61 22.35
CA SER A 405 23.89 -26.02 21.89
C SER A 405 23.90 -26.14 20.37
N PHE A 406 23.16 -25.30 19.63
CA PHE A 406 23.23 -25.28 18.17
C PHE A 406 24.62 -24.84 17.67
N ARG A 407 25.28 -23.91 18.37
CA ARG A 407 26.66 -23.50 18.06
C ARG A 407 27.65 -24.65 18.25
N GLN A 408 27.53 -25.42 19.33
CA GLN A 408 28.36 -26.61 19.56
C GLN A 408 28.14 -27.68 18.47
N LEU A 409 26.89 -27.96 18.12
CA LEU A 409 26.56 -28.90 17.04
C LEU A 409 27.10 -28.45 15.68
N LEU A 410 27.01 -27.15 15.36
CA LEU A 410 27.55 -26.60 14.13
C LEU A 410 29.08 -26.68 14.08
N GLU A 411 29.75 -26.42 15.20
CA GLU A 411 31.20 -26.57 15.34
C GLU A 411 31.63 -28.05 15.13
N GLU A 412 30.94 -29.01 15.75
CA GLU A 412 31.18 -30.44 15.51
C GLU A 412 30.99 -30.84 14.04
N MET A 413 29.93 -30.36 13.38
CA MET A 413 29.66 -30.71 11.99
C MET A 413 30.65 -30.04 11.03
N ASN A 414 31.11 -28.82 11.34
CA ASN A 414 32.19 -28.15 10.62
C ASN A 414 33.52 -28.91 10.76
N GLN A 415 33.87 -29.40 11.96
CA GLN A 415 35.04 -30.25 12.18
C GLN A 415 34.95 -31.58 11.41
N LYS A 416 33.79 -32.22 11.40
CA LYS A 416 33.53 -33.45 10.60
C LYS A 416 33.65 -33.18 9.10
N TYR A 417 33.16 -32.03 8.62
CA TYR A 417 33.28 -31.60 7.23
C TYR A 417 34.75 -31.35 6.82
N GLU A 418 35.49 -30.53 7.58
CA GLU A 418 36.89 -30.24 7.28
C GLU A 418 37.76 -31.51 7.36
N ALA A 419 37.52 -32.40 8.33
CA ALA A 419 38.24 -33.68 8.45
C ALA A 419 37.90 -34.70 7.33
N LEU A 420 36.76 -34.55 6.64
CA LEU A 420 36.44 -35.33 5.44
C LEU A 420 37.02 -34.68 4.17
N LYS A 421 37.02 -33.34 4.12
CA LYS A 421 37.58 -32.52 3.06
C LYS A 421 39.10 -32.65 2.96
N THR A 422 39.83 -32.68 4.08
CA THR A 422 41.28 -32.96 4.08
C THR A 422 41.57 -34.37 3.54
N LYS A 423 40.89 -35.41 4.04
CA LYS A 423 41.02 -36.80 3.53
C LYS A 423 40.73 -36.91 2.03
N LEU A 424 39.79 -36.13 1.51
CA LEU A 424 39.49 -36.07 0.08
C LEU A 424 40.59 -35.33 -0.70
N GLN A 425 41.19 -34.28 -0.15
CA GLN A 425 42.32 -33.56 -0.77
C GLN A 425 43.64 -34.35 -0.71
N GLU A 426 43.87 -35.13 0.35
CA GLU A 426 45.00 -36.05 0.53
C GLU A 426 44.90 -37.27 -0.41
N ASN A 427 43.71 -37.61 -0.90
CA ASN A 427 43.52 -38.72 -1.82
C ASN A 427 44.09 -38.39 -3.21
N GLU A 428 45.20 -39.06 -3.56
CA GLU A 428 45.90 -38.90 -4.84
C GLU A 428 44.98 -39.03 -6.06
N THR A 429 43.99 -39.93 -6.06
CA THR A 429 43.11 -40.12 -7.21
C THR A 429 42.19 -38.92 -7.41
N HIS A 430 41.72 -38.29 -6.32
CA HIS A 430 40.93 -37.07 -6.39
C HIS A 430 41.80 -35.88 -6.82
N ALA A 431 43.04 -35.76 -6.32
CA ALA A 431 43.98 -34.75 -6.78
C ALA A 431 44.31 -34.89 -8.28
N GLN A 432 44.50 -36.12 -8.77
CA GLN A 432 44.69 -36.43 -10.19
C GLN A 432 43.45 -36.08 -11.03
N LEU A 433 42.25 -36.47 -10.58
CA LEU A 433 40.99 -36.14 -11.26
C LEU A 433 40.76 -34.63 -11.34
N ALA A 434 40.93 -33.89 -10.24
CA ALA A 434 40.79 -32.43 -10.24
C ALA A 434 41.84 -31.73 -11.14
N ASN A 435 43.03 -32.32 -11.29
CA ASN A 435 44.05 -31.85 -12.24
C ASN A 435 43.67 -32.15 -13.70
N LEU A 436 43.01 -33.27 -13.99
CA LEU A 436 42.48 -33.62 -15.31
C LEU A 436 41.26 -32.76 -15.66
N GLU A 437 40.37 -32.49 -14.69
CA GLU A 437 39.21 -31.62 -14.87
C GLU A 437 39.64 -30.19 -15.22
N ARG A 438 40.60 -29.61 -14.48
CA ARG A 438 41.15 -28.28 -14.82
C ARG A 438 41.83 -28.24 -16.19
N LYS A 439 42.52 -29.31 -16.60
CA LYS A 439 43.05 -29.43 -17.98
C LYS A 439 41.92 -29.48 -19.02
N TRP A 440 40.86 -30.24 -18.76
CA TRP A 440 39.70 -30.33 -19.65
C TRP A 440 38.95 -28.99 -19.76
N GLN A 441 38.71 -28.30 -18.64
CA GLN A 441 38.09 -26.96 -18.62
C GLN A 441 38.88 -25.95 -19.47
N HIS A 442 40.21 -25.92 -19.36
CA HIS A 442 41.06 -25.09 -20.22
C HIS A 442 41.01 -25.50 -21.70
N LEU A 443 40.95 -26.79 -22.00
CA LEU A 443 40.83 -27.28 -23.38
C LEU A 443 39.46 -26.94 -24.00
N GLU A 444 38.37 -27.05 -23.24
CA GLU A 444 37.03 -26.66 -23.70
C GLU A 444 36.92 -25.15 -23.89
N GLN A 445 37.48 -24.34 -22.98
CA GLN A 445 37.58 -22.88 -23.14
C GLN A 445 38.34 -22.50 -24.41
N ASN A 446 39.50 -23.14 -24.67
CA ASN A 446 40.26 -22.93 -25.90
C ASN A 446 39.48 -23.40 -27.14
N ASN A 447 38.73 -24.50 -27.04
CA ASN A 447 37.92 -25.02 -28.14
C ASN A 447 36.74 -24.09 -28.47
N PHE A 448 36.10 -23.51 -27.46
CA PHE A 448 35.08 -22.47 -27.61
C PHE A 448 35.64 -21.23 -28.33
N LEU A 449 36.75 -20.68 -27.85
CA LEU A 449 37.39 -19.50 -28.46
C LEU A 449 37.82 -19.78 -29.91
N MET A 450 38.31 -21.00 -30.21
CA MET A 450 38.67 -21.39 -31.57
C MET A 450 37.44 -21.53 -32.48
N LYS A 451 36.33 -22.09 -31.98
CA LYS A 451 35.05 -22.16 -32.72
C LYS A 451 34.51 -20.76 -33.03
N GLU A 452 34.55 -19.85 -32.06
CA GLU A 452 34.12 -18.45 -32.22
C GLU A 452 34.99 -17.70 -33.23
N PHE A 453 36.32 -17.83 -33.15
CA PHE A 453 37.24 -17.27 -34.13
C PHE A 453 37.03 -17.82 -35.55
N ILE A 454 36.81 -19.13 -35.70
CA ILE A 454 36.50 -19.74 -37.00
C ILE A 454 35.17 -19.22 -37.53
N ALA A 455 34.12 -19.16 -36.71
CA ALA A 455 32.81 -18.64 -37.12
C ALA A 455 32.90 -17.17 -37.58
N SER A 456 33.62 -16.34 -36.83
CA SER A 456 33.91 -14.95 -37.21
C SER A 456 34.65 -14.86 -38.55
N LYS A 457 35.73 -15.63 -38.75
CA LYS A 457 36.48 -15.61 -40.01
C LYS A 457 35.73 -16.21 -41.19
N SER A 458 34.89 -17.21 -40.97
CA SER A 458 33.96 -17.72 -42.00
C SER A 458 32.92 -16.66 -42.38
N GLN A 459 32.40 -15.88 -41.43
CA GLN A 459 31.45 -14.80 -41.71
C GLN A 459 32.11 -13.62 -42.46
N GLU A 460 33.34 -13.24 -42.09
CA GLU A 460 34.14 -12.25 -42.85
C GLU A 460 34.45 -12.71 -44.29
N SER A 461 34.49 -14.03 -44.52
CA SER A 461 34.81 -14.64 -45.81
C SER A 461 33.57 -15.06 -46.63
N ASP A 462 32.35 -14.80 -46.13
CA ASP A 462 31.11 -15.18 -46.83
C ASP A 462 30.74 -14.17 -47.93
N TYR A 463 31.44 -14.31 -49.06
CA TYR A 463 31.17 -13.56 -50.27
C TYR A 463 29.89 -13.99 -51.01
N ALA A 464 29.08 -14.93 -50.51
CA ALA A 464 27.86 -15.36 -51.22
C ALA A 464 26.84 -14.23 -51.38
N SER A 465 26.77 -13.32 -50.40
CA SER A 465 25.97 -12.10 -50.46
C SER A 465 26.45 -11.14 -51.57
N VAL A 466 27.76 -10.91 -51.65
CA VAL A 466 28.41 -10.09 -52.68
C VAL A 466 28.24 -10.72 -54.07
N ALA A 467 28.46 -12.03 -54.19
CA ALA A 467 28.27 -12.77 -55.44
C ALA A 467 26.83 -12.68 -55.94
N LYS A 468 25.83 -12.83 -55.05
CA LYS A 468 24.41 -12.65 -55.40
C LYS A 468 24.14 -11.24 -55.94
N ASN A 469 24.67 -10.20 -55.28
CA ASN A 469 24.51 -8.81 -55.72
C ASN A 469 25.18 -8.58 -57.09
N VAL A 470 26.37 -9.14 -57.34
CA VAL A 470 27.05 -9.06 -58.64
C VAL A 470 26.26 -9.80 -59.72
N PHE A 471 25.76 -11.02 -59.46
CA PHE A 471 24.90 -11.74 -60.41
C PHE A 471 23.60 -10.99 -60.71
N GLN A 472 23.00 -10.32 -59.72
CA GLN A 472 21.82 -9.48 -59.95
C GLN A 472 22.16 -8.23 -60.78
N GLN A 473 23.25 -7.52 -60.48
CA GLN A 473 23.71 -6.39 -61.30
C GLN A 473 24.05 -6.80 -62.73
N VAL A 474 24.63 -7.99 -62.95
CA VAL A 474 24.86 -8.55 -64.28
C VAL A 474 23.52 -8.89 -64.97
N ALA A 475 22.54 -9.46 -64.27
CA ALA A 475 21.22 -9.74 -64.83
C ALA A 475 20.47 -8.46 -65.22
N GLU A 476 20.51 -7.42 -64.38
CA GLU A 476 19.92 -6.10 -64.65
C GLU A 476 20.65 -5.39 -65.80
N SER A 477 21.99 -5.45 -65.85
CA SER A 477 22.79 -4.89 -66.96
C SER A 477 22.49 -5.59 -68.28
N ASN A 478 22.41 -6.92 -68.27
CA ASN A 478 22.05 -7.73 -69.45
C ASN A 478 20.62 -7.43 -69.90
N LYS A 479 19.67 -7.25 -68.97
CA LYS A 479 18.31 -6.84 -69.30
C LYS A 479 18.30 -5.46 -69.95
N ASN A 480 18.96 -4.46 -69.35
CA ASN A 480 19.04 -3.10 -69.91
C ASN A 480 19.67 -3.09 -71.32
N LEU A 481 20.67 -3.96 -71.58
CA LEU A 481 21.25 -4.16 -72.91
C LEU A 481 20.25 -4.78 -73.90
N ILE A 482 19.46 -5.78 -73.48
CA ILE A 482 18.41 -6.40 -74.32
C ILE A 482 17.31 -5.38 -74.62
N ASP A 483 16.80 -4.68 -73.62
CA ASP A 483 15.75 -3.65 -73.75
C ASP A 483 16.24 -2.50 -74.66
N SER A 484 17.51 -2.10 -74.57
CA SER A 484 18.14 -1.13 -75.48
C SER A 484 18.28 -1.66 -76.91
N GLN A 485 18.61 -2.94 -77.11
CA GLN A 485 18.65 -3.56 -78.44
C GLN A 485 17.26 -3.75 -79.07
N GLN A 486 16.20 -3.88 -78.26
CA GLN A 486 14.81 -3.91 -78.74
C GLN A 486 14.32 -2.51 -79.12
N ASN A 487 14.61 -1.49 -78.32
CA ASN A 487 14.30 -0.09 -78.67
C ASN A 487 15.05 0.39 -79.93
N ASN A 488 16.30 -0.03 -80.14
CA ASN A 488 17.05 0.25 -81.38
C ASN A 488 16.60 -0.60 -82.61
N ARG A 489 15.48 -1.33 -82.50
CA ARG A 489 14.85 -2.10 -83.59
C ARG A 489 13.41 -1.66 -83.89
N SER A 490 12.97 -0.55 -83.31
CA SER A 490 11.70 0.14 -83.60
C SER A 490 11.96 1.47 -84.31
#